data_AF-A0A839T6H6-F1
#
_entry.id   AF-A0A839T6H6-F1
#
_cell.length_a   1.000
_cell.length_b   1.000
_cell.length_c   1.000
_cell.angle_alpha   90.00
_cell.angle_beta   90.00
_cell.angle_gamma   90.00
#
_symmetry.space_group_name_H-M   'P 1'
#
loop_
_entity.id
_entity.type
_entity.pdbx_description
1 polymer ?
#
loop_
_entity_poly.entity_id
_entity_poly.type
_entity_poly.pdbx_seq_one_letter_code
_entity_poly.pdbx_strand_id
1 'polypeptide(L)'
;MSVPPSYTAHYRKSDDTWQPLSEHLFGAAAWARIFARKLGMEHLGELLGLLHDLGKYSQEFPAYIKSAIGLLKSRPTRARGLKRRALE
;
A
#
# COMPACT_ATOMS: atom_id res chain seq x y z
N MET A 1 -0.15 10.84 -12.81
CA MET A 1 0.15 9.65 -11.99
C MET A 1 1.08 8.77 -12.78
N SER A 2 2.23 8.41 -12.21
CA SER A 2 3.06 7.37 -12.83
C SER A 2 2.31 6.02 -12.82
N VAL A 3 2.77 5.07 -13.66
CA VAL A 3 2.13 3.76 -13.75
C VAL A 3 2.36 2.99 -12.45
N PRO A 4 1.32 2.48 -11.77
CA PRO A 4 1.50 1.71 -10.54
C PRO A 4 2.19 0.37 -10.83
N PRO A 5 3.26 0.01 -10.12
CA PRO A 5 3.88 -1.30 -10.25
C PRO A 5 2.93 -2.40 -9.73
N SER A 6 3.13 -3.64 -10.20
CA SER A 6 2.34 -4.81 -9.79
C SER A 6 2.28 -4.97 -8.26
N TYR A 7 3.38 -4.63 -7.58
CA TYR A 7 3.48 -4.58 -6.12
C TYR A 7 4.01 -3.21 -5.70
N THR A 8 3.16 -2.49 -4.97
CA THR A 8 3.43 -1.13 -4.48
C THR A 8 3.56 -1.16 -2.97
N ALA A 9 4.52 -0.42 -2.41
CA ALA A 9 4.56 -0.15 -0.97
C ALA A 9 3.87 1.16 -0.60
N HIS A 10 4.07 2.19 -1.42
CA HIS A 10 3.63 3.55 -1.12
C HIS A 10 3.34 4.37 -2.39
N TYR A 11 2.49 5.39 -2.25
CA TYR A 11 2.26 6.41 -3.27
C TYR A 11 2.51 7.78 -2.68
N ARG A 12 3.42 8.54 -3.29
CA ARG A 12 3.81 9.87 -2.84
C ARG A 12 3.03 10.92 -3.62
N LYS A 13 2.21 11.70 -2.91
CA LYS A 13 1.37 12.74 -3.51
C LYS A 13 2.16 13.96 -4.01
N SER A 14 3.28 14.29 -3.39
CA SER A 14 4.03 15.53 -3.67
C SER A 14 4.62 15.58 -5.08
N ASP A 15 5.01 14.43 -5.62
CA ASP A 15 5.62 14.26 -6.95
C ASP A 15 4.90 13.19 -7.78
N ASP A 16 3.70 12.79 -7.35
CA ASP A 16 2.81 11.89 -8.08
C ASP A 16 3.45 10.52 -8.46
N THR A 17 4.30 10.01 -7.55
CA THR A 17 5.17 8.86 -7.81
C THR A 17 4.80 7.64 -6.96
N TRP A 18 4.73 6.48 -7.61
CA TRP A 18 4.62 5.19 -6.94
C TRP A 18 5.98 4.64 -6.52
N GLN A 19 6.05 4.10 -5.31
CA GLN A 19 7.23 3.39 -4.82
C GLN A 19 7.01 1.87 -4.92
N PRO A 20 7.83 1.15 -5.71
CA PRO A 20 7.80 -0.30 -5.78
C PRO A 20 8.03 -0.95 -4.41
N LEU A 21 7.38 -2.09 -4.16
CA LEU A 21 7.53 -2.81 -2.90
C LEU A 21 8.98 -3.24 -2.66
N SER A 22 9.68 -3.71 -3.70
CA SER A 22 11.10 -4.11 -3.59
C SER A 22 11.98 -2.97 -3.11
N GLU A 23 11.87 -1.80 -3.75
CA GLU A 23 12.65 -0.61 -3.39
C GLU A 23 12.43 -0.21 -1.92
N HIS A 24 11.16 -0.22 -1.47
CA HIS A 24 10.81 0.06 -0.08
C HIS A 24 11.44 -0.95 0.89
N LEU A 25 11.28 -2.25 0.63
CA LEU A 25 11.80 -3.30 1.51
C LEU A 25 13.33 -3.27 1.59
N PHE A 26 14.03 -3.16 0.46
CA PHE A 26 15.50 -3.08 0.46
C PHE A 26 16.01 -1.78 1.08
N GLY A 27 15.34 -0.65 0.85
CA GLY A 27 15.67 0.62 1.49
C GLY A 27 15.50 0.54 3.02
N ALA A 28 14.38 0.01 3.49
CA ALA A 28 14.11 -0.18 4.92
C ALA A 28 15.12 -1.14 5.57
N ALA A 29 15.42 -2.26 4.91
CA ALA A 29 16.41 -3.24 5.35
C ALA A 29 17.82 -2.64 5.49
N ALA A 30 18.26 -1.83 4.51
CA ALA A 30 19.56 -1.16 4.56
C ALA A 30 19.67 -0.20 5.76
N TRP A 31 18.64 0.60 6.02
CA TRP A 31 18.63 1.49 7.19
C TRP A 31 18.55 0.73 8.51
N ALA A 32 17.70 -0.31 8.59
CA ALA A 32 17.57 -1.14 9.78
C ALA A 32 18.89 -1.85 10.12
N ARG A 33 19.63 -2.33 9.11
CA ARG A 33 20.99 -2.87 9.26
C ARG A 33 21.93 -1.85 9.91
N ILE A 34 21.96 -0.61 9.39
CA ILE A 34 22.82 0.47 9.88
C ILE A 34 22.52 0.78 11.35
N PHE A 35 21.24 0.86 11.72
CA PHE A 35 20.85 1.17 13.10
C PHE A 35 21.11 0.01 14.06
N ALA A 36 20.79 -1.23 13.67
CA ALA A 36 21.00 -2.42 14.49
C ALA A 36 22.49 -2.77 14.69
N ARG A 37 23.37 -2.30 13.81
CA ARG A 37 24.83 -2.46 13.95
C ARG A 37 25.36 -1.93 15.27
N LYS A 38 24.76 -0.89 15.86
CA LYS A 38 25.15 -0.35 17.17
C LYS A 38 24.99 -1.37 18.31
N LEU A 39 24.21 -2.42 18.09
CA LEU A 39 23.94 -3.51 19.02
C LEU A 39 24.62 -4.82 18.60
N GLY A 40 25.41 -4.83 17.52
CA GLY A 40 25.96 -6.05 16.92
C GLY A 40 24.91 -6.96 16.29
N MET A 41 23.77 -6.40 15.88
CA MET A 41 22.60 -7.12 15.35
C MET A 41 22.26 -6.75 13.90
N GLU A 42 23.25 -6.37 13.09
CA GLU A 42 23.04 -5.84 11.74
C GLU A 42 22.20 -6.77 10.84
N HIS A 43 22.47 -8.08 10.84
CA HIS A 43 21.72 -9.05 10.02
C HIS A 43 20.28 -9.22 10.48
N LEU A 44 20.03 -9.14 11.80
CA LEU A 44 18.68 -9.20 12.35
C LEU A 44 17.89 -7.93 11.98
N GLY A 45 18.53 -6.76 12.07
CA GLY A 45 17.92 -5.51 11.63
C GLY A 45 17.54 -5.54 10.15
N GLU A 46 18.46 -6.00 9.29
CA GLU A 46 18.20 -6.16 7.86
C GLU A 46 17.02 -7.10 7.58
N LEU A 47 17.01 -8.28 8.21
CA LEU A 47 15.93 -9.26 8.08
C LEU A 47 14.57 -8.67 8.51
N LEU A 48 14.51 -7.99 9.65
CA LEU A 48 13.27 -7.36 10.12
C LEU A 48 12.81 -6.26 9.15
N GLY A 49 13.73 -5.48 8.59
CA GLY A 49 13.41 -4.48 7.57
C GLY A 49 12.85 -5.10 6.29
N LEU A 50 13.34 -6.25 5.85
CA LEU A 50 12.77 -6.99 4.71
C LEU A 50 11.37 -7.55 5.00
N LEU A 51 11.13 -8.01 6.22
CA LEU A 51 9.90 -8.72 6.57
C LEU A 51 8.74 -7.79 6.96
N HIS A 52 9.03 -6.57 7.45
CA HIS A 52 8.02 -5.72 8.10
C HIS A 52 6.75 -5.47 7.27
N ASP A 53 6.91 -5.30 5.95
CA ASP A 53 5.85 -4.96 5.01
C ASP A 53 5.66 -6.06 3.94
N LEU A 54 6.18 -7.27 4.17
CA LEU A 54 6.09 -8.37 3.20
C LEU A 54 4.63 -8.74 2.90
N GLY A 55 3.71 -8.51 3.84
CA GLY A 55 2.27 -8.69 3.63
C GLY A 55 1.66 -7.82 2.51
N LYS A 56 2.36 -6.77 2.05
CA LYS A 56 1.96 -5.97 0.88
C LYS A 56 2.16 -6.72 -0.44
N TYR A 57 2.89 -7.84 -0.44
CA TYR A 57 2.97 -8.78 -1.55
C TYR A 57 1.71 -9.68 -1.59
N SER A 58 0.55 -9.03 -1.67
CA SER A 58 -0.77 -9.68 -1.77
C SER A 58 -1.50 -9.12 -2.99
N GLN A 59 -2.41 -9.92 -3.55
CA GLN A 59 -3.27 -9.46 -4.65
C GLN A 59 -4.34 -8.45 -4.17
N GLU A 60 -4.65 -8.42 -2.86
CA GLU A 60 -5.65 -7.49 -2.29
C GLU A 60 -5.07 -6.11 -1.99
N PHE A 61 -3.76 -6.01 -1.71
CA PHE A 61 -3.12 -4.77 -1.30
C PHE A 61 -3.23 -3.62 -2.33
N PRO A 62 -3.07 -3.84 -3.65
CA PRO A 62 -3.25 -2.80 -4.66
C PRO A 62 -4.67 -2.19 -4.68
N ALA A 63 -5.70 -2.98 -4.39
CA ALA A 63 -7.07 -2.49 -4.32
C ALA A 63 -7.28 -1.62 -3.08
N TYR A 64 -6.73 -2.06 -1.94
CA TYR A 64 -6.74 -1.29 -0.70
C TYR A 64 -6.05 0.08 -0.88
N ILE A 65 -4.83 0.12 -1.40
CA ILE A 65 -4.07 1.37 -1.48
C ILE A 65 -4.72 2.37 -2.46
N LYS A 66 -5.31 1.89 -3.57
CA LYS A 66 -6.09 2.72 -4.51
C LYS A 66 -7.35 3.31 -3.86
N SER A 67 -8.01 2.55 -2.97
CA SER A 67 -9.12 3.06 -2.17
C SER A 67 -8.65 4.11 -1.16
N ALA A 68 -7.59 3.81 -0.41
CA ALA A 68 -7.04 4.69 0.63
C ALA A 68 -6.56 6.05 0.08
N ILE A 69 -6.02 6.09 -1.14
CA ILE A 69 -5.60 7.35 -1.79
C ILE A 69 -6.74 8.08 -2.52
N GLY A 70 -7.96 7.56 -2.48
CA GLY A 70 -9.15 8.18 -3.08
C GLY A 70 -9.31 7.97 -4.58
N LEU A 71 -8.55 7.04 -5.18
CA LEU A 71 -8.63 6.70 -6.60
C LEU A 71 -9.81 5.79 -6.94
N LEU A 72 -10.25 4.96 -5.98
CA LEU A 72 -11.53 4.27 -6.08
C LEU A 72 -12.59 5.13 -5.40
N LYS A 73 -13.38 5.87 -6.20
CA LYS A 73 -14.66 6.38 -5.72
C LYS A 73 -15.51 5.18 -5.31
N SER A 74 -16.02 5.20 -4.08
CA SER A 74 -17.06 4.26 -3.65
C SER A 74 -18.10 4.17 -4.76
N ARG A 75 -18.27 2.97 -5.33
CA ARG A 75 -19.33 2.71 -6.29
C ARG A 75 -20.63 3.18 -5.62
N PRO A 76 -21.44 4.05 -6.25
CA PRO A 76 -22.71 4.44 -5.64
C PRO A 76 -23.46 3.14 -5.38
N THR A 77 -23.76 2.88 -4.12
CA THR A 77 -24.56 1.74 -3.71
C THR A 77 -25.84 1.82 -4.52
N ARG A 78 -26.10 0.83 -5.37
CA ARG A 78 -27.43 0.65 -5.97
C ARG A 78 -28.37 0.40 -4.79
N ALA A 79 -29.04 1.46 -4.34
CA ALA A 79 -30.17 1.36 -3.45
C ALA A 79 -31.24 0.52 -4.16
N ARG A 80 -31.34 -0.75 -3.76
CA ARG A 80 -32.53 -1.57 -3.94
C ARG A 80 -33.59 -1.03 -2.98
N GLY A 81 -34.75 -0.61 -3.48
CA GLY A 81 -35.92 -0.40 -2.63
C GLY A 81 -36.87 0.71 -3.04
N LEU A 82 -37.77 0.39 -3.96
CA LEU A 82 -39.23 0.53 -3.80
C LEU A 82 -39.76 1.82 -3.11
N LYS A 83 -40.30 2.76 -3.89
CA LYS A 83 -41.53 3.47 -3.49
C LYS A 83 -42.53 3.48 -4.66
N ARG A 84 -43.68 2.89 -4.36
CA ARG A 84 -44.88 2.78 -5.19
C ARG A 84 -45.31 4.15 -5.70
N ARG A 85 -45.58 4.24 -7.02
CA ARG A 85 -46.52 5.24 -7.54
C ARG A 85 -47.93 4.72 -7.25
N ALA A 86 -48.65 5.43 -6.39
CA ALA A 86 -50.09 5.36 -6.27
C ALA A 86 -50.58 6.79 -6.04
N LEU A 87 -51.09 7.40 -7.11
CA LEU A 87 -52.03 8.52 -7.12
C LEU A 87 -52.48 8.70 -8.57
N GLU A 88 -53.31 7.75 -9.00
CA GLU A 88 -54.61 7.95 -9.65
C GLU A 88 -55.57 6.93 -9.02
#